data_AF-A0A2N0G109-F1
#
_entry.id   AF-A0A2N0G109-F1
#
_cell.length_a   1.000
_cell.length_b   1.000
_cell.length_c   1.000
_cell.angle_alpha   90.00
_cell.angle_beta   90.00
_cell.angle_gamma   90.00
#
_symmetry.space_group_name_H-M   'P 1'
#
loop_
_entity.id
_entity.type
_entity.pdbx_description
1 polymer ?
#
loop_
_entity_poly.entity_id
_entity_poly.type
_entity_poly.pdbx_seq_one_letter_code
_entity_poly.pdbx_strand_id
1 'polypeptide(L)'
;MNLLTIIIIGILVLGGIAFLATRAENKTTTFQSVKIPLDILEKEFGNIKINGGTLRFWGNWFGKPMDNYHEIENVKFDKPNNILILTLNDGEKITLWNPSDLEIGHKELRIKKADKILFEWHLYGENKIGDNLRFESYINNGISIEFETDFMPEKRNVECHKSEPALSIIGY
;
A
#
# COMPACT_ATOMS: atom_id res chain seq x y z
N MET A 1 47.45 36.54 2.19
CA MET A 1 46.33 35.84 2.87
C MET A 1 46.88 35.30 4.18
N ASN A 2 46.32 35.70 5.32
CA ASN A 2 46.84 35.43 6.66
C ASN A 2 46.50 33.97 7.08
N LEU A 3 47.41 33.27 7.76
CA LEU A 3 47.24 31.91 8.29
C LEU A 3 45.94 31.76 9.10
N LEU A 4 45.55 32.80 9.84
CA LEU A 4 44.31 32.89 10.61
C LEU A 4 43.05 32.83 9.71
N THR A 5 43.12 33.41 8.51
CA THR A 5 42.00 33.40 7.55
C THR A 5 41.78 32.00 6.96
N ILE A 6 42.85 31.24 6.75
CA ILE A 6 42.79 29.86 6.23
C ILE A 6 42.18 28.92 7.28
N ILE A 7 42.53 29.10 8.56
CA ILE A 7 42.01 28.28 9.67
C ILE A 7 40.51 28.51 9.87
N ILE A 8 40.05 29.77 9.83
CA ILE A 8 38.63 30.11 10.00
C ILE A 8 37.77 29.53 8.87
N ILE A 9 38.23 29.61 7.62
CA ILE A 9 37.52 29.03 6.47
C ILE A 9 37.48 27.50 6.59
N GLY A 10 38.57 26.86 7.01
CA GLY A 10 38.62 25.41 7.21
C GLY A 10 37.62 24.91 8.26
N ILE A 11 37.48 25.62 9.39
CA ILE A 11 36.52 25.26 10.45
C ILE A 11 35.07 25.46 9.99
N LEU A 12 34.78 26.54 9.25
CA LEU A 12 33.43 26.79 8.72
C LEU A 12 33.00 25.77 7.67
N VAL A 13 33.92 25.32 6.81
CA VAL A 13 33.63 24.29 5.80
C VAL A 13 33.38 22.92 6.47
N LEU A 14 34.21 22.53 7.44
CA LEU A 14 34.03 21.28 8.18
C LEU A 14 32.74 21.28 9.02
N GLY A 15 32.44 22.40 9.70
CA GLY A 15 31.19 22.57 10.46
C GLY A 15 29.96 22.53 9.56
N GLY A 16 30.03 23.12 8.36
CA GLY A 16 28.94 23.08 7.37
C GLY A 16 28.69 21.68 6.82
N ILE A 17 29.74 20.90 6.55
CA ILE A 17 29.61 19.50 6.08
C ILE A 17 29.03 18.61 7.18
N ALA A 18 29.47 18.77 8.44
CA ALA A 18 28.91 18.03 9.58
C ALA A 18 27.45 18.40 9.86
N PHE A 19 27.08 19.67 9.71
CA PHE A 19 25.70 20.15 9.86
C PHE A 19 24.77 19.66 8.74
N LEU A 20 25.28 19.54 7.50
CA LEU A 20 24.54 18.97 6.39
C LEU A 20 24.42 17.44 6.50
N ALA A 21 25.47 16.76 6.96
CA ALA A 21 25.46 15.30 7.18
C ALA A 21 24.47 14.89 8.29
N THR A 22 24.37 15.66 9.37
CA THR A 22 23.41 15.42 10.46
C THR A 22 21.96 15.77 10.08
N ARG A 23 21.74 16.63 9.09
CA ARG A 23 20.39 16.92 8.56
C ARG A 23 19.92 15.90 7.50
N ALA A 24 20.85 15.12 6.95
CA ALA A 24 20.59 14.06 5.96
C ALA A 24 20.40 12.66 6.58
N GLU A 25 20.31 12.56 7.91
CA GLU A 25 19.66 11.41 8.53
C GLU A 25 18.19 11.45 8.15
N ASN A 26 17.88 10.74 7.06
CA ASN A 26 16.55 10.39 6.64
C ASN A 26 15.72 10.08 7.88
N LYS A 27 14.68 10.88 8.12
CA LYS A 27 13.54 10.44 8.92
C LYS A 27 12.89 9.29 8.15
N THR A 28 13.52 8.12 8.20
CA THR A 28 12.83 6.86 8.00
C THR A 28 11.89 6.78 9.17
N THR A 29 10.69 7.34 9.01
CA THR A 29 9.61 7.16 9.97
C THR A 29 9.34 5.67 9.97
N THR A 30 9.93 4.96 10.93
CA THR A 30 9.81 3.52 11.04
C THR A 30 8.32 3.23 11.17
N PHE A 31 7.76 2.49 10.22
CA PHE A 31 6.38 2.05 10.29
C PHE A 31 6.23 1.19 11.54
N GLN A 32 5.67 1.76 12.61
CA GLN A 32 5.37 1.03 13.82
C GLN A 32 4.04 0.33 13.62
N SER A 33 4.10 -0.98 13.38
CA SER A 33 2.95 -1.80 13.09
C SER A 33 2.85 -3.01 13.98
N VAL A 34 1.62 -3.46 14.17
CA VAL A 34 1.31 -4.72 14.85
C VAL A 34 1.05 -5.77 13.79
N LYS A 35 1.72 -6.92 13.90
CA LYS A 35 1.39 -8.10 13.10
C LYS A 35 0.14 -8.76 13.66
N ILE A 36 -0.84 -9.01 12.80
CA ILE A 36 -2.11 -9.64 13.20
C ILE A 36 -2.32 -10.90 12.36
N PRO A 37 -2.58 -12.07 12.98
CA PRO A 37 -3.02 -13.25 12.26
C PRO A 37 -4.34 -13.00 11.51
N LEU A 38 -4.47 -13.51 10.28
CA LEU A 38 -5.65 -13.28 9.44
C LEU A 38 -6.95 -13.81 10.06
N ASP A 39 -6.89 -14.91 10.80
CA ASP A 39 -8.04 -15.48 11.50
C ASP A 39 -8.46 -14.69 12.75
N ILE A 40 -7.57 -13.83 13.25
CA ILE A 40 -7.91 -12.83 14.27
C ILE A 40 -8.53 -11.60 13.61
N LEU A 41 -8.03 -11.18 12.44
CA LEU A 41 -8.55 -10.01 11.74
C LEU A 41 -10.06 -10.11 11.49
N GLU A 42 -10.56 -11.24 10.96
CA GLU A 42 -12.00 -11.42 10.72
C GLU A 42 -12.82 -11.33 12.00
N LYS A 43 -12.39 -12.00 13.08
CA LYS A 43 -13.14 -12.08 14.35
C LYS A 43 -13.18 -10.76 15.10
N GLU A 44 -12.07 -10.04 15.08
CA GLU A 44 -11.86 -8.82 15.86
C GLU A 44 -12.01 -7.55 15.01
N PHE A 45 -12.44 -7.66 13.75
CA PHE A 45 -12.48 -6.54 12.81
C PHE A 45 -13.21 -5.31 13.40
N GLY A 46 -14.37 -5.52 14.04
CA GLY A 46 -15.13 -4.44 14.68
C GLY A 46 -14.44 -3.77 15.89
N ASN A 47 -13.42 -4.41 16.46
CA ASN A 47 -12.65 -3.92 17.60
C ASN A 47 -11.29 -3.34 17.18
N ILE A 48 -10.79 -3.70 15.99
CA ILE A 48 -9.53 -3.21 15.45
C ILE A 48 -9.81 -1.92 14.67
N LYS A 49 -9.25 -0.81 15.14
CA LYS A 49 -9.32 0.44 14.38
C LYS A 49 -8.39 0.38 13.17
N ILE A 50 -8.98 0.27 11.98
CA ILE A 50 -8.28 0.33 10.70
C ILE A 50 -8.74 1.59 9.99
N ASN A 51 -7.82 2.52 9.75
CA ASN A 51 -8.15 3.71 8.98
C ASN A 51 -8.26 3.33 7.49
N GLY A 52 -9.22 3.93 6.79
CA GLY A 52 -9.27 3.87 5.34
C GLY A 52 -8.17 4.68 4.68
N GLY A 53 -8.12 4.63 3.35
CA GLY A 53 -7.11 5.33 2.58
C GLY A 53 -7.12 4.97 1.10
N THR A 54 -6.05 5.35 0.41
CA THR A 54 -5.85 5.03 -1.02
C THR A 54 -5.26 3.63 -1.17
N LEU A 55 -5.65 2.94 -2.24
CA LEU A 55 -5.19 1.58 -2.54
C LEU A 55 -3.89 1.56 -3.35
N ARG A 56 -2.98 0.68 -2.94
CA ARG A 56 -1.73 0.40 -3.66
C ARG A 56 -1.48 -1.11 -3.70
N PHE A 57 -1.24 -1.64 -4.90
CA PHE A 57 -1.02 -3.07 -5.17
C PHE A 57 0.38 -3.31 -5.69
N TRP A 58 1.25 -4.00 -4.94
CA TRP A 58 2.67 -4.17 -5.29
C TRP A 58 3.37 -2.89 -5.75
N GLY A 59 3.01 -1.76 -5.14
CA GLY A 59 3.58 -0.47 -5.49
C GLY A 59 2.82 0.31 -6.57
N ASN A 60 1.95 -0.35 -7.36
CA ASN A 60 1.07 0.30 -8.32
C ASN A 60 -0.12 0.97 -7.61
N TRP A 61 -0.40 2.23 -7.93
CA TRP A 61 -1.54 2.94 -7.37
C TRP A 61 -2.82 2.63 -8.14
N PHE A 62 -3.92 2.44 -7.42
CA PHE A 62 -5.23 2.55 -8.04
C PHE A 62 -5.58 4.04 -8.17
N GLY A 63 -5.68 4.54 -9.40
CA GLY A 63 -5.80 5.98 -9.63
C GLY A 63 -4.48 6.73 -9.45
N LYS A 64 -4.56 7.94 -8.91
CA LYS A 64 -3.41 8.77 -8.57
C LYS A 64 -2.95 8.49 -7.14
N PRO A 65 -1.66 8.68 -6.83
CA PRO A 65 -1.19 8.59 -5.45
C PRO A 65 -2.00 9.49 -4.52
N MET A 66 -2.47 8.93 -3.40
CA MET A 66 -3.27 9.64 -2.41
C MET A 66 -4.57 10.24 -2.97
N ASP A 67 -5.18 9.59 -3.96
CA ASP A 67 -6.54 9.88 -4.40
C ASP A 67 -7.54 8.84 -3.92
N ASN A 68 -8.82 9.21 -3.94
CA ASN A 68 -9.93 8.40 -3.43
C ASN A 68 -9.74 8.00 -1.96
N TYR A 69 -10.82 7.57 -1.31
CA TYR A 69 -10.75 7.10 0.07
C TYR A 69 -11.61 5.86 0.20
N HIS A 70 -10.96 4.75 0.53
CA HIS A 70 -11.59 3.46 0.70
C HIS A 70 -11.44 3.01 2.14
N GLU A 71 -12.56 2.67 2.77
CA GLU A 71 -12.62 2.14 4.12
C GLU A 71 -13.10 0.69 4.05
N ILE A 72 -12.45 -0.20 4.80
CA ILE A 72 -12.91 -1.58 4.90
C ILE A 72 -14.19 -1.57 5.74
N GLU A 73 -15.27 -2.15 5.22
CA GLU A 73 -16.53 -2.34 5.95
C GLU A 73 -16.71 -3.78 6.43
N ASN A 74 -16.13 -4.74 5.70
CA ASN A 74 -16.25 -6.14 6.06
C ASN A 74 -14.98 -6.92 5.72
N VAL A 75 -14.67 -7.89 6.56
CA VAL A 75 -13.60 -8.85 6.35
C VAL A 75 -14.19 -10.25 6.43
N LYS A 76 -13.82 -11.10 5.47
CA LYS A 76 -14.09 -12.54 5.52
C LYS A 76 -12.82 -13.31 5.23
N PHE A 77 -12.56 -14.36 6.01
CA PHE A 77 -11.38 -15.21 5.81
C PHE A 77 -11.77 -16.68 5.65
N ASP A 78 -11.71 -17.16 4.41
CA ASP A 78 -11.86 -18.58 4.08
C ASP A 78 -10.55 -19.30 4.41
N LYS A 79 -10.44 -19.77 5.65
CA LYS A 79 -9.25 -20.46 6.17
C LYS A 79 -8.89 -21.74 5.40
N PRO A 80 -9.84 -22.63 5.02
CA PRO A 80 -9.53 -23.81 4.19
C PRO A 80 -8.84 -23.49 2.86
N ASN A 81 -9.30 -22.45 2.15
CA ASN A 81 -8.74 -22.06 0.86
C ASN A 81 -7.66 -20.97 0.96
N ASN A 82 -7.44 -20.44 2.17
CA ASN A 82 -6.54 -19.33 2.47
C ASN A 82 -6.85 -18.09 1.60
N ILE A 83 -8.12 -17.69 1.58
CA ILE A 83 -8.61 -16.53 0.82
C ILE A 83 -9.14 -15.47 1.78
N LEU A 84 -8.60 -14.25 1.67
CA LEU A 84 -9.10 -13.07 2.39
C LEU A 84 -9.94 -12.23 1.44
N ILE A 85 -11.14 -11.85 1.87
CA ILE A 85 -12.03 -10.95 1.14
C ILE A 85 -12.25 -9.72 2.00
N LEU A 86 -11.94 -8.55 1.44
CA LEU A 86 -12.24 -7.24 2.02
C LEU A 86 -13.35 -6.60 1.19
N THR A 87 -14.43 -6.18 1.84
CA THR A 87 -15.45 -5.32 1.23
C THR A 87 -15.21 -3.90 1.67
N LEU A 88 -15.21 -2.97 0.72
CA LEU A 88 -14.98 -1.54 0.94
C LEU A 88 -16.29 -0.76 0.96
N ASN A 89 -16.22 0.49 1.41
CA ASN A 89 -17.36 1.37 1.69
C ASN A 89 -18.22 1.79 0.48
N ASP A 90 -17.76 1.61 -0.76
CA ASP A 90 -18.59 1.79 -1.94
C ASP A 90 -18.97 0.43 -2.59
N GLY A 91 -18.85 -0.66 -1.83
CA GLY A 91 -19.16 -2.01 -2.27
C GLY A 91 -18.09 -2.62 -3.17
N GLU A 92 -16.92 -2.00 -3.28
CA GLU A 92 -15.77 -2.62 -3.94
C GLU A 92 -15.28 -3.83 -3.15
N LYS A 93 -14.65 -4.76 -3.84
CA LYS A 93 -14.20 -6.03 -3.26
C LYS A 93 -12.75 -6.29 -3.62
N ILE A 94 -11.93 -6.55 -2.60
CA ILE A 94 -10.55 -7.02 -2.75
C ILE A 94 -10.51 -8.48 -2.30
N THR A 95 -10.22 -9.39 -3.22
CA THR A 95 -9.99 -10.81 -2.92
C THR A 95 -8.49 -11.09 -3.01
N LEU A 96 -7.90 -11.65 -1.96
CA LEU A 96 -6.49 -12.01 -1.88
C LEU A 96 -6.34 -13.52 -1.69
N TRP A 97 -5.53 -14.16 -2.52
CA TRP A 97 -5.20 -15.58 -2.42
C TRP A 97 -3.84 -15.77 -1.75
N ASN A 98 -3.79 -16.71 -0.81
CA ASN A 98 -2.65 -16.97 0.04
C ASN A 98 -2.01 -15.72 0.69
N PRO A 99 -2.82 -14.81 1.27
CA PRO A 99 -2.27 -13.63 1.92
C PRO A 99 -1.47 -14.03 3.16
N SER A 100 -0.39 -13.30 3.42
CA SER A 100 0.40 -13.47 4.64
C SER A 100 1.11 -12.18 5.03
N ASP A 101 1.63 -12.17 6.28
CA ASP A 101 2.33 -11.03 6.85
C ASP A 101 1.47 -9.75 6.87
N LEU A 102 0.27 -9.84 7.46
CA LEU A 102 -0.61 -8.70 7.73
C LEU A 102 -0.01 -7.83 8.84
N GLU A 103 0.11 -6.54 8.56
CA GLU A 103 0.61 -5.50 9.45
C GLU A 103 -0.38 -4.33 9.47
N ILE A 104 -0.75 -3.90 10.67
CA ILE A 104 -1.60 -2.73 10.86
C ILE A 104 -0.80 -1.68 11.65
N GLY A 105 -0.63 -0.51 11.05
CA GLY A 105 -0.05 0.65 11.69
C GLY A 105 -1.04 1.81 11.76
N HIS A 106 -0.58 2.95 12.28
CA HIS A 106 -1.46 4.09 12.57
C HIS A 106 -2.19 4.66 11.33
N LYS A 107 -1.52 4.74 10.17
CA LYS A 107 -2.10 5.29 8.93
C LYS A 107 -2.15 4.28 7.79
N GLU A 108 -1.86 3.02 8.06
CA GLU A 108 -1.65 2.09 6.97
C GLU A 108 -1.92 0.65 7.39
N LEU A 109 -2.66 -0.05 6.56
CA LEU A 109 -2.77 -1.50 6.59
C LEU A 109 -1.92 -2.05 5.45
N ARG A 110 -1.13 -3.10 5.73
CA ARG A 110 -0.31 -3.79 4.73
C ARG A 110 -0.53 -5.28 4.80
N ILE A 111 -0.64 -5.92 3.64
CA ILE A 111 -0.45 -7.36 3.48
C ILE A 111 0.79 -7.51 2.62
N LYS A 112 1.88 -8.02 3.20
CA LYS A 112 3.17 -8.02 2.50
C LYS A 112 3.19 -8.98 1.32
N LYS A 113 2.50 -10.12 1.43
CA LYS A 113 2.54 -11.18 0.43
C LYS A 113 1.14 -11.68 0.10
N ALA A 114 0.94 -11.99 -1.17
CA ALA A 114 -0.19 -12.75 -1.71
C ALA A 114 0.28 -13.40 -3.02
N ASP A 115 -0.44 -14.43 -3.46
CA ASP A 115 -0.20 -15.05 -4.77
C ASP A 115 -1.00 -14.33 -5.86
N LYS A 116 -2.21 -13.87 -5.51
CA LYS A 116 -3.10 -13.13 -6.40
C LYS A 116 -3.89 -12.09 -5.62
N ILE A 117 -4.17 -10.96 -6.26
CA ILE A 117 -5.20 -10.01 -5.84
C ILE A 117 -6.17 -9.79 -7.00
N LEU A 118 -7.46 -9.82 -6.71
CA LEU A 118 -8.53 -9.39 -7.60
C LEU A 118 -9.24 -8.23 -6.91
N PHE A 119 -9.21 -7.07 -7.53
CA PHE A 119 -9.95 -5.89 -7.11
C PHE A 119 -11.12 -5.67 -8.08
N GLU A 120 -12.34 -5.61 -7.56
CA GLU A 120 -13.58 -5.44 -8.32
C GLU A 120 -14.29 -4.17 -7.83
N TRP A 121 -14.67 -3.28 -8.75
CA TRP A 121 -15.37 -2.03 -8.43
C TRP A 121 -16.37 -1.67 -9.52
N HIS A 122 -17.35 -0.83 -9.20
CA HIS A 122 -18.24 -0.24 -10.21
C HIS A 122 -17.69 1.13 -10.64
N LEU A 123 -17.94 1.53 -11.89
CA LEU A 123 -17.58 2.87 -12.35
C LEU A 123 -18.17 3.97 -11.43
N TYR A 124 -17.31 4.86 -10.96
CA TYR A 124 -17.71 5.94 -10.06
C TYR A 124 -18.66 6.93 -10.75
N GLY A 125 -19.71 7.34 -10.02
CA GLY A 125 -20.73 8.25 -10.52
C GLY A 125 -21.82 7.59 -11.37
N GLU A 126 -21.74 6.27 -11.60
CA GLU A 126 -22.71 5.51 -12.38
C GLU A 126 -23.59 4.62 -11.49
N ASN A 127 -24.69 4.12 -12.06
CA ASN A 127 -25.51 3.10 -11.39
C ASN A 127 -24.72 1.79 -11.24
N LYS A 128 -24.82 1.15 -10.06
CA LYS A 128 -24.17 -0.13 -9.76
C LYS A 128 -24.91 -1.31 -10.40
N ILE A 129 -24.74 -1.44 -11.71
CA ILE A 129 -25.23 -2.56 -12.52
C ILE A 129 -24.04 -3.39 -13.03
N GLY A 130 -24.29 -4.65 -13.39
CA GLY A 130 -23.24 -5.57 -13.84
C GLY A 130 -22.38 -5.02 -15.00
N ASP A 131 -22.98 -4.27 -15.92
CA ASP A 131 -22.29 -3.66 -17.07
C ASP A 131 -21.22 -2.62 -16.68
N ASN A 132 -21.28 -2.10 -15.45
CA ASN A 132 -20.34 -1.13 -14.90
C ASN A 132 -19.33 -1.75 -13.94
N LEU A 133 -19.40 -3.06 -13.69
CA LEU A 133 -18.41 -3.79 -12.91
C LEU A 133 -17.10 -3.88 -13.70
N ARG A 134 -16.00 -3.49 -13.08
CA ARG A 134 -14.64 -3.51 -13.62
C ARG A 134 -13.73 -4.27 -12.67
N PHE A 135 -12.58 -4.71 -13.17
CA PHE A 135 -11.62 -5.39 -12.34
C PHE A 135 -10.16 -5.07 -12.66
N GLU A 136 -9.32 -5.34 -11.67
CA GLU A 136 -7.87 -5.47 -11.79
C GLU A 136 -7.43 -6.76 -11.13
N SER A 137 -6.67 -7.55 -11.87
CA SER A 137 -6.07 -8.77 -11.39
C SER A 137 -4.56 -8.62 -11.40
N TYR A 138 -3.94 -8.94 -10.27
CA TYR A 138 -2.51 -8.92 -10.06
C TYR A 138 -2.08 -10.33 -9.64
N ILE A 139 -1.17 -10.96 -10.39
CA ILE A 139 -0.75 -12.35 -10.16
C ILE A 139 0.77 -12.38 -9.98
N ASN A 140 1.23 -12.86 -8.82
CA ASN A 140 2.64 -13.07 -8.55
C ASN A 140 3.07 -14.45 -9.06
N ASN A 141 3.73 -14.50 -10.22
CA ASN A 141 4.21 -15.75 -10.82
C ASN A 141 5.59 -16.19 -10.28
N GLY A 142 6.12 -15.49 -9.27
CA GLY A 142 7.45 -15.73 -8.71
C GLY A 142 8.60 -15.00 -9.43
N ILE A 143 8.39 -14.47 -10.64
CA ILE A 143 9.36 -13.67 -11.40
C ILE A 143 8.96 -12.20 -11.41
N SER A 144 7.69 -11.92 -11.74
CA SER A 144 7.09 -10.60 -11.85
C SER A 144 5.67 -10.60 -11.29
N ILE A 145 5.05 -9.42 -11.27
CA ILE A 145 3.61 -9.29 -11.06
C ILE A 145 2.96 -9.11 -12.42
N GLU A 146 2.20 -10.11 -12.86
CA GLU A 146 1.35 -10.01 -14.05
C GLU A 146 0.11 -9.20 -13.71
N PHE A 147 -0.31 -8.33 -14.63
CA PHE A 147 -1.44 -7.45 -14.46
C PHE A 147 -2.44 -7.62 -15.61
N GLU A 148 -3.73 -7.68 -15.26
CA GLU A 148 -4.85 -7.77 -16.19
C GLU A 148 -6.00 -6.88 -15.72
N THR A 149 -6.70 -6.24 -16.66
CA THR A 149 -7.88 -5.42 -16.39
C THR A 149 -8.79 -5.36 -17.62
N ASP A 150 -10.09 -5.19 -17.40
CA ASP A 150 -11.06 -4.84 -18.44
C ASP A 150 -11.25 -3.31 -18.60
N PHE A 151 -10.65 -2.52 -17.71
CA PHE A 151 -10.83 -1.08 -17.68
C PHE A 151 -9.66 -0.35 -18.35
N MET A 152 -9.88 0.09 -19.59
CA MET A 152 -8.92 0.89 -20.37
C MET A 152 -7.50 0.26 -20.42
N PRO A 153 -7.37 -1.02 -20.80
CA PRO A 153 -6.09 -1.75 -20.71
C PRO A 153 -4.96 -1.07 -21.48
N GLU A 154 -5.26 -0.38 -22.58
CA GLU A 154 -4.28 0.32 -23.42
C GLU A 154 -3.68 1.58 -22.77
N LYS A 155 -4.29 2.12 -21.70
CA LYS A 155 -3.84 3.35 -21.02
C LYS A 155 -3.13 3.07 -19.70
N ARG A 156 -3.06 1.81 -19.30
CA ARG A 156 -2.45 1.37 -18.05
C ARG A 156 -0.95 1.17 -18.22
N ASN A 157 -0.16 2.04 -17.59
CA ASN A 157 1.23 1.72 -17.28
C ASN A 157 1.28 1.25 -15.83
N VAL A 158 1.36 -0.07 -15.63
CA VAL A 158 1.39 -0.67 -14.29
C VAL A 158 2.83 -0.96 -13.92
N GLU A 159 3.31 -0.26 -12.90
CA GLU A 159 4.64 -0.48 -12.36
C GLU A 159 4.54 -1.20 -11.02
N CYS A 160 4.69 -2.53 -11.07
CA CYS A 160 4.64 -3.38 -9.89
C CYS A 160 6.04 -3.88 -9.51
N HIS A 161 6.33 -3.86 -8.21
CA HIS A 161 7.58 -4.30 -7.62
C HIS A 161 7.34 -5.35 -6.55
N LYS A 162 7.95 -6.52 -6.68
CA LYS A 162 7.79 -7.63 -5.70
C LYS A 162 8.31 -7.31 -4.29
N SER A 163 9.15 -6.29 -4.16
CA SER A 163 9.65 -5.80 -2.87
C SER A 163 8.62 -4.96 -2.12
N GLU A 164 7.60 -4.45 -2.83
CA GLU A 164 6.50 -3.69 -2.23
C GLU A 164 5.45 -4.64 -1.66
N PRO A 165 4.67 -4.22 -0.64
CA PRO A 165 3.57 -5.01 -0.12
C PRO A 165 2.56 -5.35 -1.22
N ALA A 166 2.03 -6.58 -1.18
CA ALA A 166 0.99 -7.01 -2.10
C ALA A 166 -0.23 -6.08 -2.07
N LEU A 167 -0.70 -5.71 -0.88
CA LEU A 167 -1.72 -4.69 -0.68
C LEU A 167 -1.25 -3.68 0.37
N SER A 168 -1.45 -2.40 0.10
CA SER A 168 -1.43 -1.34 1.09
C SER A 168 -2.69 -0.47 0.98
N ILE A 169 -3.30 -0.15 2.12
CA ILE A 169 -4.33 0.88 2.26
C ILE A 169 -3.70 2.02 3.06
N ILE A 170 -3.48 3.17 2.43
CA ILE A 170 -2.65 4.25 2.98
C ILE A 170 -3.53 5.47 3.26
N GLY A 171 -3.76 5.74 4.55
CA GLY A 171 -4.52 6.88 5.04
C GLY A 171 -3.72 8.18 5.05
N TYR A 172 -4.46 9.30 5.10
CA TYR A 172 -3.93 10.68 5.07
C TYR A 172 -3.30 11.12 6.40
#